data_AF-A0A2A4EPK1-F1
#
_entry.id   AF-A0A2A4EPK1-F1
#
_cell.length_a   1.000
_cell.length_b   1.000
_cell.length_c   1.000
_cell.angle_alpha   90.00
_cell.angle_beta   90.00
_cell.angle_gamma   90.00
#
_symmetry.space_group_name_H-M   'P 1'
#
loop_
_entity.id
_entity.type
_entity.pdbx_description
1 polymer ?
#
loop_
_entity_poly.entity_id
_entity_poly.type
_entity_poly.pdbx_seq_one_letter_code
_entity_poly.pdbx_strand_id
1 'polypeptide(L)'
;MSQVIDGLLGVQPDAAQRAVTTVSQLPSDIGWLQVASIPVGNGSITLRQDGKTRSTLTNTSQTRAAPYLWHAGFPGAYLCLTVRGQHRIGRIVQPEGRQGPTFTYADLTVQPGETVVVDAPSSCHLKTNDVNASATPTTTASTPQ
;
A
#
# COMPACT_ATOMS: atom_id res chain seq x y z
N MET A 1 23.62 -8.15 7.54
CA MET A 1 23.72 -7.24 6.38
C MET A 1 22.59 -7.58 5.40
N SER A 2 21.46 -6.88 5.47
CA SER A 2 20.28 -7.07 4.59
C SER A 2 19.72 -5.75 4.00
N GLN A 3 20.40 -4.62 4.25
CA GLN A 3 19.86 -3.27 4.04
C GLN A 3 19.45 -2.94 2.58
N VAL A 4 20.06 -3.58 1.58
CA VAL A 4 19.74 -3.28 0.17
C VAL A 4 18.41 -3.89 -0.28
N ILE A 5 18.05 -5.05 0.28
CA ILE A 5 16.85 -5.79 -0.16
C ILE A 5 15.59 -5.19 0.49
N ASP A 6 15.72 -4.73 1.73
CA ASP A 6 14.64 -4.01 2.44
C ASP A 6 14.29 -2.68 1.74
N GLY A 7 15.30 -2.01 1.17
CA GLY A 7 15.11 -0.78 0.38
C GLY A 7 14.28 -0.99 -0.89
N LEU A 8 14.46 -2.11 -1.60
CA LEU A 8 13.74 -2.39 -2.85
C LEU A 8 12.25 -2.71 -2.63
N LEU A 9 11.92 -3.38 -1.53
CA LEU A 9 10.53 -3.64 -1.16
C LEU A 9 9.85 -2.43 -0.49
N GLY A 10 10.64 -1.39 -0.16
CA GLY A 10 10.20 -0.19 0.56
C GLY A 10 9.51 -0.53 1.87
N VAL A 11 10.11 -1.44 2.65
CA VAL A 11 9.57 -1.88 3.95
C VAL A 11 10.02 -0.92 5.03
N GLN A 12 9.04 -0.37 5.75
CA GLN A 12 9.27 0.49 6.90
C GLN A 12 8.57 -0.11 8.12
N PRO A 13 9.31 -0.87 8.96
CA PRO A 13 8.76 -1.45 10.17
C PRO A 13 8.65 -0.40 11.29
N ASP A 14 7.54 -0.43 12.03
CA ASP A 14 7.34 0.27 13.29
C ASP A 14 7.15 -0.78 14.39
N ALA A 15 8.24 -1.08 15.09
CA ALA A 15 8.24 -2.06 16.16
C ALA A 15 7.40 -1.63 17.37
N ALA A 16 7.32 -0.33 17.66
CA ALA A 16 6.62 0.20 18.83
C ALA A 16 5.11 0.04 18.67
N GLN A 17 4.61 0.26 17.45
CA GLN A 17 3.19 0.13 17.13
C GLN A 17 2.79 -1.26 16.60
N ARG A 18 3.75 -2.18 16.45
CA ARG A 18 3.56 -3.46 15.73
C ARG A 18 2.94 -3.21 14.35
N ALA A 19 3.46 -2.21 13.65
CA ALA A 19 3.01 -1.85 12.33
C ALA A 19 4.12 -2.06 11.31
N VAL A 20 3.72 -2.25 10.05
CA VAL A 20 4.62 -2.27 8.92
C VAL A 20 3.97 -1.53 7.77
N THR A 21 4.70 -0.58 7.21
CA THR A 21 4.31 0.07 5.94
C THR A 21 5.15 -0.51 4.82
N THR A 22 4.54 -0.76 3.68
CA THR A 22 5.25 -1.29 2.50
C THR A 22 4.87 -0.49 1.27
N VAL A 23 5.84 -0.02 0.50
CA VAL A 23 5.60 0.59 -0.83
C VAL A 23 6.62 0.03 -1.79
N SER A 24 6.18 -0.72 -2.80
CA SER A 24 7.15 -1.33 -3.72
C SER A 24 7.96 -0.28 -4.48
N GLN A 25 9.27 -0.41 -4.42
CA GLN A 25 10.22 0.40 -5.18
C GLN A 25 10.93 -0.44 -6.25
N LEU A 26 10.37 -1.60 -6.60
CA LEU A 26 10.94 -2.48 -7.61
C LEU A 26 11.12 -1.75 -8.95
N PRO A 27 12.30 -1.82 -9.57
CA PRO A 27 12.50 -1.42 -10.96
C PRO A 27 11.52 -2.14 -11.89
N SER A 28 11.14 -1.51 -13.01
CA SER A 28 10.23 -2.09 -14.00
C SER A 28 10.67 -3.46 -14.53
N ASP A 29 11.97 -3.70 -14.52
CA ASP A 29 12.59 -4.88 -15.11
C ASP A 29 12.57 -6.08 -14.13
N ILE A 30 12.20 -5.84 -12.86
CA ILE A 30 12.02 -6.88 -11.85
C ILE A 30 10.54 -7.18 -11.69
N GLY A 31 10.11 -8.33 -12.22
CA GLY A 31 8.72 -8.76 -12.18
C GLY A 31 8.19 -9.06 -10.78
N TRP A 32 9.05 -9.56 -9.88
CA TRP A 32 8.69 -9.83 -8.48
C TRP A 32 9.94 -9.96 -7.59
N LEU A 33 9.75 -9.75 -6.29
CA LEU A 33 10.75 -10.01 -5.26
C LEU A 33 10.07 -10.47 -3.97
N GLN A 34 10.70 -11.41 -3.25
CA GLN A 34 10.25 -11.85 -1.94
C GLN A 34 11.39 -11.78 -0.93
N VAL A 35 11.09 -11.29 0.27
CA VAL A 35 11.98 -11.33 1.43
C VAL A 35 11.24 -12.02 2.56
N ALA A 36 11.89 -13.04 3.12
CA ALA A 36 11.40 -13.78 4.28
C ALA A 36 12.10 -13.33 5.56
N SER A 37 11.47 -13.63 6.69
CA SER A 37 12.03 -13.40 8.03
C SER A 37 12.42 -11.95 8.32
N ILE A 38 11.67 -10.98 7.80
CA ILE A 38 11.85 -9.56 8.11
C ILE A 38 11.45 -9.34 9.59
N PRO A 39 12.36 -8.86 10.45
CA PRO A 39 12.05 -8.66 11.87
C PRO A 39 11.16 -7.43 12.07
N VAL A 40 10.08 -7.59 12.85
CA VAL A 40 9.21 -6.48 13.27
C VAL A 40 8.94 -6.62 14.77
N GLY A 41 9.64 -5.83 15.58
CA GLY A 41 9.58 -5.98 17.04
C GLY A 41 10.07 -7.37 17.48
N ASN A 42 9.20 -8.14 18.14
CA ASN A 42 9.51 -9.48 18.66
C ASN A 42 9.08 -10.64 17.74
N GLY A 43 8.67 -10.35 16.51
CA GLY A 43 8.22 -11.35 15.55
C GLY A 43 8.83 -11.11 14.18
N SER A 44 8.30 -11.82 13.19
CA SER A 44 8.78 -11.73 11.81
C SER A 44 7.65 -11.79 10.81
N ILE A 45 7.91 -11.24 9.62
CA ILE A 45 7.01 -11.32 8.47
C ILE A 45 7.77 -11.82 7.23
N THR A 46 7.02 -12.34 6.26
CA THR A 46 7.48 -12.52 4.89
C THR A 46 6.68 -11.60 3.98
N LEU A 47 7.37 -10.86 3.11
CA LEU A 47 6.75 -9.96 2.15
C LEU A 47 7.18 -10.36 0.74
N ARG A 48 6.20 -10.52 -0.14
CA ARG A 48 6.39 -10.64 -1.59
C ARG A 48 5.70 -9.47 -2.28
N GLN A 49 6.36 -8.91 -3.28
CA GLN A 49 5.77 -7.93 -4.18
C GLN A 49 5.93 -8.41 -5.61
N ASP A 50 4.86 -8.30 -6.38
CA ASP A 50 4.84 -8.59 -7.82
C ASP A 50 4.68 -7.24 -8.53
N GLY A 51 5.80 -6.72 -9.04
CA GLY A 51 5.93 -5.35 -9.52
C GLY A 51 5.49 -4.32 -8.48
N LYS A 52 4.83 -3.26 -8.95
CA LYS A 52 4.34 -2.15 -8.11
C LYS A 52 2.86 -2.23 -7.75
N THR A 53 2.18 -3.32 -8.12
CA THR A 53 0.71 -3.39 -8.10
C THR A 53 0.16 -4.53 -7.24
N ARG A 54 0.99 -5.46 -6.76
CA ARG A 54 0.55 -6.55 -5.89
C ARG A 54 1.54 -6.75 -4.75
N SER A 55 1.02 -6.86 -3.53
CA SER A 55 1.78 -7.21 -2.35
C SER A 55 1.12 -8.37 -1.60
N THR A 56 1.93 -9.31 -1.13
CA THR A 56 1.52 -10.43 -0.28
C THR A 56 2.35 -10.41 0.99
N LEU A 57 1.69 -10.27 2.14
CA LEU A 57 2.35 -10.30 3.45
C LEU A 57 1.88 -11.52 4.23
N THR A 58 2.83 -12.28 4.77
CA THR A 58 2.58 -13.37 5.73
C THR A 58 3.15 -12.98 7.08
N ASN A 59 2.33 -13.02 8.12
CA ASN A 59 2.83 -12.90 9.49
C ASN A 59 3.39 -14.25 9.94
N THR A 60 4.72 -14.39 9.95
CA THR A 60 5.42 -15.64 10.30
C THR A 60 5.75 -15.75 11.78
N SER A 61 5.16 -14.89 12.61
CA SER A 61 5.29 -14.97 14.07
C SER A 61 4.59 -16.20 14.63
N GLN A 62 4.98 -16.61 15.84
CA GLN A 62 4.34 -17.70 16.56
C GLN A 62 2.83 -17.45 16.71
N THR A 63 2.01 -18.51 16.68
CA THR A 63 0.54 -18.43 16.68
C THR A 63 -0.07 -17.66 17.86
N ARG A 64 0.62 -17.57 19.00
CA ARG A 64 0.17 -16.79 20.18
C ARG A 64 0.66 -15.33 20.18
N ALA A 65 1.38 -14.89 19.16
CA ALA A 65 1.85 -13.52 19.06
C ALA A 65 0.69 -12.54 18.81
N ALA A 66 0.94 -11.25 18.99
CA ALA A 66 -0.02 -10.23 18.58
C ALA A 66 -0.05 -10.09 17.05
N PRO A 67 -1.19 -9.66 16.47
CA PRO A 67 -1.26 -9.33 15.05
C PRO A 67 -0.37 -8.13 14.70
N TYR A 68 -0.07 -7.98 13.42
CA TYR A 68 0.54 -6.76 12.88
C TYR A 68 -0.51 -5.88 12.19
N LEU A 69 -0.35 -4.57 12.31
CA LEU A 69 -1.00 -3.61 11.44
C LEU A 69 -0.15 -3.47 10.18
N TRP A 70 -0.70 -3.79 9.03
CA TRP A 70 -0.06 -3.64 7.74
C TRP A 70 -0.70 -2.51 6.94
N HIS A 71 0.11 -1.52 6.62
CA HIS A 71 -0.22 -0.44 5.70
C HIS A 71 0.36 -0.77 4.32
N ALA A 72 -0.46 -1.40 3.47
CA ALA A 72 -0.09 -1.82 2.13
C ALA A 72 -0.20 -0.65 1.16
N GLY A 73 0.93 -0.11 0.71
CA GLY A 73 1.01 1.05 -0.16
C GLY A 73 1.41 0.73 -1.60
N PHE A 74 0.83 1.49 -2.52
CA PHE A 74 1.03 1.35 -3.95
C PHE A 74 1.30 2.74 -4.57
N PRO A 75 2.34 2.89 -5.41
CA PRO A 75 2.56 4.13 -6.15
C PRO A 75 1.41 4.41 -7.11
N GLY A 76 0.88 5.63 -7.08
CA GLY A 76 -0.24 6.07 -7.90
C GLY A 76 -1.54 6.25 -7.12
N ALA A 77 -2.56 6.74 -7.82
CA ALA A 77 -3.87 7.04 -7.26
C ALA A 77 -4.85 5.95 -7.71
N TYR A 78 -5.37 5.15 -6.77
CA TYR A 78 -6.36 4.13 -7.02
C TYR A 78 -7.61 4.39 -6.20
N LEU A 79 -8.78 4.48 -6.84
CA LEU A 79 -10.07 4.62 -6.15
C LEU A 79 -10.40 3.40 -5.29
N CYS A 80 -9.90 2.24 -5.70
CA CYS A 80 -10.09 0.97 -5.02
C CYS A 80 -8.84 0.10 -5.05
N LEU A 81 -8.73 -0.74 -4.02
CA LEU A 81 -7.78 -1.83 -3.90
C LEU A 81 -8.56 -3.14 -3.72
N THR A 82 -7.99 -4.26 -4.12
CA THR A 82 -8.55 -5.59 -3.84
C THR A 82 -7.80 -6.20 -2.67
N VAL A 83 -8.49 -6.39 -1.55
CA VAL A 83 -7.95 -6.93 -0.30
C VAL A 83 -8.60 -8.28 -0.05
N ARG A 84 -7.80 -9.36 0.07
CA ARG A 84 -8.33 -10.73 0.22
C ARG A 84 -9.39 -11.06 -0.85
N GLY A 85 -9.20 -10.59 -2.09
CA GLY A 85 -10.13 -10.77 -3.21
C GLY A 85 -11.38 -9.88 -3.18
N GLN A 86 -11.51 -8.95 -2.22
CA GLN A 86 -12.67 -8.05 -2.08
C GLN A 86 -12.29 -6.61 -2.37
N HIS A 87 -13.11 -5.87 -3.11
CA HIS A 87 -12.88 -4.45 -3.36
C HIS A 87 -13.03 -3.63 -2.07
N ARG A 88 -12.07 -2.72 -1.85
CA ARG A 88 -12.03 -1.75 -0.75
C ARG A 88 -11.67 -0.39 -1.31
N ILE A 89 -12.21 0.67 -0.71
CA ILE A 89 -11.88 2.04 -1.09
C ILE A 89 -10.40 2.28 -0.77
N GLY A 90 -9.66 2.81 -1.75
CA GLY A 90 -8.25 3.16 -1.58
C GLY A 90 -8.09 4.47 -0.82
N ARG A 91 -7.15 4.52 0.13
CA ARG A 91 -6.78 5.77 0.81
C ARG A 91 -5.66 6.46 0.02
N ILE A 92 -6.02 7.47 -0.78
CA ILE A 92 -5.06 8.24 -1.59
C ILE A 92 -4.40 9.32 -0.72
N VAL A 93 -3.06 9.37 -0.73
CA VAL A 93 -2.26 10.30 0.07
C VAL A 93 -1.14 10.91 -0.79
N GLN A 94 -0.87 12.18 -0.55
CA GLN A 94 0.25 12.95 -1.12
C GLN A 94 1.06 13.55 0.03
N PRO A 95 2.07 12.84 0.56
CA PRO A 95 2.79 13.25 1.77
C PRO A 95 3.46 14.63 1.62
N GLU A 96 3.97 14.94 0.43
CA GLU A 96 4.67 16.19 0.11
C GLU A 96 3.73 17.26 -0.50
N GLY A 97 2.42 17.08 -0.38
CA GLY A 97 1.40 17.96 -0.95
C GLY A 97 1.20 17.76 -2.46
N ARG A 98 0.51 18.72 -3.12
CA ARG A 98 0.00 18.53 -4.50
C ARG A 98 1.05 18.25 -5.58
N GLN A 99 2.32 18.56 -5.31
CA GLN A 99 3.44 18.33 -6.24
C GLN A 99 4.21 17.04 -5.91
N GLY A 100 3.86 16.38 -4.81
CA GLY A 100 4.50 15.16 -4.34
C GLY A 100 4.04 13.91 -5.06
N PRO A 101 4.79 12.81 -4.91
CA PRO A 101 4.31 11.49 -5.32
C PRO A 101 2.97 11.17 -4.65
N THR A 102 2.08 10.57 -5.43
CA THR A 102 0.81 10.07 -4.92
C THR A 102 0.93 8.59 -4.62
N PHE A 103 0.38 8.18 -3.48
CA PHE A 103 0.30 6.79 -3.06
C PHE A 103 -1.12 6.44 -2.69
N THR A 104 -1.48 5.18 -2.86
CA THR A 104 -2.74 4.62 -2.35
C THR A 104 -2.45 3.53 -1.37
N TYR A 105 -3.17 3.53 -0.26
CA TYR A 105 -2.95 2.61 0.83
C TYR A 105 -4.20 1.82 1.26
N ALA A 106 -3.96 0.64 1.82
CA ALA A 106 -4.92 -0.12 2.61
C ALA A 106 -4.32 -0.47 3.98
N ASP A 107 -5.07 -0.20 5.06
CA ASP A 107 -4.72 -0.57 6.42
C ASP A 107 -5.41 -1.88 6.81
N LEU A 108 -4.62 -2.86 7.24
CA LEU A 108 -5.07 -4.24 7.44
C LEU A 108 -4.47 -4.84 8.70
N THR A 109 -5.27 -5.57 9.47
CA THR A 109 -4.74 -6.43 10.53
C THR A 109 -4.39 -7.80 9.96
N VAL A 110 -3.17 -8.26 10.21
CA VAL A 110 -2.65 -9.57 9.79
C VAL A 110 -2.36 -10.43 11.01
N GLN A 111 -3.17 -11.46 11.21
CA GLN A 111 -3.05 -12.38 12.35
C GLN A 111 -1.79 -13.24 12.24
N PRO A 112 -1.22 -13.74 13.36
CA PRO A 112 -0.12 -14.70 13.30
C PRO A 112 -0.48 -15.93 12.46
N GLY A 113 0.40 -16.31 11.54
CA GLY A 113 0.17 -17.39 10.57
C GLY A 113 -0.73 -17.01 9.39
N GLU A 114 -1.31 -15.81 9.37
CA GLU A 114 -2.16 -15.35 8.28
C GLU A 114 -1.31 -14.83 7.11
N THR A 115 -1.79 -15.11 5.90
CA THR A 115 -1.32 -14.50 4.64
C THR A 115 -2.40 -13.60 4.08
N VAL A 116 -2.04 -12.35 3.76
CA VAL A 116 -2.94 -11.37 3.16
C VAL A 116 -2.36 -10.88 1.84
N VAL A 117 -3.22 -10.82 0.82
CA VAL A 117 -2.89 -10.30 -0.51
C VAL A 117 -3.66 -9.01 -0.74
N VAL A 118 -2.95 -8.01 -1.27
CA VAL A 118 -3.51 -6.74 -1.70
C VAL A 118 -3.05 -6.44 -3.13
N ASP A 119 -4.02 -6.13 -3.97
CA ASP A 119 -3.83 -5.77 -5.37
C ASP A 119 -4.33 -4.35 -5.63
N ALA A 120 -3.58 -3.59 -6.44
CA ALA A 120 -3.95 -2.30 -6.99
C ALA A 120 -4.29 -2.48 -8.48
N PRO A 121 -5.55 -2.84 -8.80
CA PRO A 121 -5.93 -3.15 -10.17
C PRO A 121 -5.92 -1.88 -11.03
N SER A 122 -5.45 -2.00 -12.27
CA SER A 122 -5.40 -0.89 -13.23
C SER A 122 -6.77 -0.29 -13.54
N SER A 123 -7.86 -1.06 -13.38
CA SER A 123 -9.23 -0.58 -13.51
C SER A 123 -9.64 0.44 -12.45
N CYS A 124 -8.97 0.45 -11.30
CA CYS A 124 -9.18 1.42 -10.23
C CYS A 124 -8.25 2.63 -10.32
N HIS A 125 -7.28 2.63 -11.24
CA HIS A 125 -6.25 3.66 -11.32
C HIS A 125 -6.81 4.95 -11.94
N LEU A 126 -6.73 6.05 -11.21
CA LEU A 126 -7.05 7.38 -11.71
C LEU A 126 -5.95 7.80 -12.68
N LYS A 127 -6.31 7.97 -13.95
CA LYS A 127 -5.41 8.61 -14.90
C LYS A 127 -5.47 10.11 -14.70
N THR A 128 -4.39 10.81 -15.01
CA THR A 128 -4.28 12.28 -14.86
C THR A 128 -5.37 13.04 -15.62
N ASN A 129 -6.05 12.42 -16.59
CA ASN A 129 -7.22 13.00 -17.28
C ASN A 129 -8.52 12.96 -16.47
N ASP A 130 -8.65 12.09 -15.45
CA ASP A 130 -9.89 11.90 -14.68
C ASP A 130 -9.95 12.77 -13.42
N VAL A 131 -8.80 13.24 -12.90
CA VAL A 131 -8.74 14.12 -11.72
C VAL A 131 -9.33 15.51 -11.97
N ASN A 132 -9.54 15.92 -13.22
CA ASN A 132 -10.18 17.20 -13.57
C ASN A 132 -11.71 17.10 -13.73
N ALA A 133 -12.30 15.89 -13.65
CA ALA A 133 -13.75 15.69 -13.76
C ALA A 133 -14.47 15.74 -12.40
N SER A 134 -13.74 15.73 -11.29
CA SER A 134 -14.32 15.79 -9.93
C SER A 134 -14.17 17.17 -9.25
N ALA A 135 -13.63 18.16 -9.97
CA ALA A 135 -13.50 19.53 -9.49
C ALA A 135 -14.31 20.50 -10.35
N THR A 136 -15.62 20.29 -10.46
CA THR A 136 -16.54 21.38 -10.81
C THR A 136 -16.84 22.15 -9.52
N PRO A 137 -16.33 23.37 -9.32
CA PRO A 137 -16.99 24.28 -8.41
C PRO A 137 -18.37 24.59 -8.99
N THR A 138 -19.43 24.23 -8.27
CA THR A 138 -20.77 24.74 -8.53
C THR A 138 -20.78 26.24 -8.24
N THR A 139 -20.25 27.04 -9.17
CA THR A 139 -20.49 28.49 -9.18
C THR A 139 -21.80 28.70 -9.93
N THR A 140 -22.91 28.68 -9.20
CA THR A 140 -24.16 29.25 -9.71
C THR A 140 -24.01 30.77 -9.67
N ALA A 141 -23.50 31.33 -10.78
CA ALA A 141 -23.72 32.71 -11.10
C ALA A 141 -25.20 32.87 -11.51
N SER A 142 -25.98 33.59 -10.70
CA SER A 142 -27.27 34.14 -11.12
C SER A 142 -27.20 35.66 -10.97
N THR A 143 -27.03 36.34 -12.09
CA THR A 143 -27.33 37.76 -12.34
C THR A 143 -28.73 37.83 -13.01
N PRO A 144 -29.30 39.00 -13.38
CA PRO A 144 -29.52 40.28 -12.69
C PRO A 144 -31.04 40.56 -12.51
N GLN A 145 -31.43 41.47 -11.61
CA GLN A 145 -32.44 42.54 -11.84
C GLN A 145 -32.46 43.50 -10.65
#